data_AF-A0A536LA63-F1
#
_entry.id   AF-A0A536LA63-F1
#
_cell.length_a   1.000
_cell.length_b   1.000
_cell.length_c   1.000
_cell.angle_alpha   90.00
_cell.angle_beta   90.00
_cell.angle_gamma   90.00
#
_symmetry.space_group_name_H-M   'P 1'
#
loop_
_entity.id
_entity.type
_entity.pdbx_description
1 polymer ?
#
loop_
_entity_poly.entity_id
_entity_poly.type
_entity_poly.pdbx_seq_one_letter_code
_entity_poly.pdbx_strand_id
1 'polypeptide(L)'
;MNSQDIRRFQERLKAERDTIESRIATNKRGIQETVRDESGVGDFEDEASLISEREAEIDENDRDRKELAQVERALERIEHGTYGLSEVSGKPIPI
;
A
#
# COMPACT_ATOMS: atom_id res chain seq x y z
N MET A 1 -10.15 -14.46 -20.41
CA MET A 1 -10.16 -13.03 -20.02
C MET A 1 -10.13 -12.21 -21.30
N ASN A 2 -11.07 -11.29 -21.51
CA ASN A 2 -11.16 -10.52 -22.75
C ASN A 2 -10.29 -9.25 -22.68
N SER A 3 -9.86 -8.70 -23.81
CA SER A 3 -8.99 -7.52 -23.86
C SER A 3 -9.63 -6.28 -23.26
N GLN A 4 -10.97 -6.16 -23.30
CA GLN A 4 -11.69 -5.08 -22.63
C GLN A 4 -11.66 -5.19 -21.11
N ASP A 5 -11.71 -6.41 -20.56
CA ASP A 5 -11.62 -6.64 -19.12
C ASP A 5 -10.24 -6.27 -18.60
N ILE A 6 -9.19 -6.70 -19.31
CA ILE A 6 -7.79 -6.40 -18.95
C ILE A 6 -7.56 -4.89 -18.89
N ARG A 7 -8.07 -4.13 -19.87
CA ARG A 7 -7.96 -2.67 -19.87
C ARG A 7 -8.65 -2.05 -18.65
N ARG A 8 -9.86 -2.50 -18.32
CA ARG A 8 -10.59 -2.02 -17.14
C ARG A 8 -9.84 -2.33 -15.84
N PHE A 9 -9.30 -3.54 -15.70
CA PHE A 9 -8.49 -3.91 -14.54
C PHE A 9 -7.21 -3.09 -14.46
N GLN A 10 -6.54 -2.82 -15.58
CA GLN A 10 -5.35 -1.98 -15.63
C GLN A 10 -5.65 -0.54 -15.18
N GLU A 11 -6.75 0.06 -15.64
CA GLU A 11 -7.16 1.41 -15.22
C GLU A 11 -7.47 1.44 -13.72
N ARG A 12 -8.16 0.42 -13.21
CA ARG A 12 -8.44 0.29 -11.76
C ARG A 12 -7.16 0.14 -10.94
N LEU A 13 -6.25 -0.75 -11.34
CA LEU A 13 -4.99 -0.99 -10.64
C LEU A 13 -4.10 0.27 -10.62
N LYS A 14 -4.10 1.06 -11.70
CA LYS A 14 -3.40 2.36 -11.73
C LYS A 14 -3.98 3.35 -10.71
N ALA A 15 -5.31 3.48 -10.67
CA ALA A 15 -5.97 4.34 -9.69
C ALA A 15 -5.74 3.87 -8.24
N GLU A 16 -5.71 2.56 -8.03
CA GLU A 16 -5.42 1.95 -6.72
C GLU A 16 -3.97 2.20 -6.30
N ARG A 17 -3.00 2.02 -7.20
CA ARG A 17 -1.60 2.39 -6.98
C ARG A 17 -1.46 3.85 -6.55
N ASP A 18 -2.04 4.78 -7.32
CA ASP A 18 -1.94 6.22 -7.04
C ASP A 18 -2.57 6.58 -5.67
N THR A 19 -3.63 5.85 -5.29
CA THR A 19 -4.30 5.99 -3.98
C THR A 19 -3.38 5.51 -2.84
N ILE A 20 -2.76 4.34 -2.98
CA ILE A 20 -1.85 3.78 -1.99
C ILE A 20 -0.61 4.66 -1.84
N GLU A 21 -0.03 5.16 -2.94
CA GLU A 21 1.10 6.10 -2.91
C GLU A 21 0.77 7.38 -2.12
N SER A 22 -0.44 7.93 -2.32
CA SER A 22 -0.93 9.09 -1.58
C SER A 22 -1.10 8.80 -0.08
N ARG A 23 -1.59 7.61 0.27
CA ARG A 23 -1.74 7.14 1.66
C ARG A 23 -0.37 7.00 2.33
N ILE A 24 0.58 6.33 1.70
CA ILE A 24 1.97 6.20 2.16
C ILE A 24 2.61 7.58 2.38
N ALA A 25 2.43 8.50 1.44
CA ALA A 25 2.97 9.86 1.56
C ALA A 25 2.36 10.64 2.73
N THR A 26 1.08 10.42 3.00
CA THR A 26 0.36 11.06 4.12
C THR A 26 0.79 10.47 5.46
N ASN A 27 0.82 9.15 5.62
CA ASN A 27 1.29 8.49 6.84
C ASN A 27 2.75 8.86 7.15
N LYS A 28 3.62 8.94 6.13
CA LYS A 28 5.01 9.37 6.32
C LYS A 28 5.13 10.81 6.87
N ARG A 29 4.19 11.70 6.53
CA ARG A 29 4.15 13.06 7.10
C ARG A 29 3.67 13.02 8.56
N GLY A 30 2.61 12.25 8.86
CA GLY A 30 2.13 12.05 10.23
C GLY A 30 3.24 11.55 11.18
N ILE A 31 3.96 10.50 10.76
CA ILE A 31 5.11 9.97 11.51
C ILE A 31 6.18 11.03 11.75
N GLN A 32 6.45 11.92 10.79
CA GLN A 32 7.43 13.01 10.98
C GLN A 32 6.93 14.11 11.92
N GLU A 33 5.63 14.38 11.94
CA GLU A 33 5.02 15.34 12.85
C GLU A 33 5.06 14.83 14.29
N THR A 34 4.74 13.55 14.54
CA THR A 34 4.85 12.96 15.87
C THR A 34 6.29 12.98 16.41
N VAL A 35 7.32 12.83 15.55
CA VAL A 35 8.74 12.98 15.93
C VAL A 35 9.07 14.40 16.41
N ARG A 36 8.41 15.42 15.86
CA ARG A 36 8.60 16.80 16.31
C ARG A 36 7.92 17.06 17.65
N ASP A 37 6.70 16.56 17.83
CA ASP A 37 5.94 16.77 19.07
C ASP A 37 6.60 16.10 20.28
N GLU A 38 7.22 14.92 20.11
CA GLU A 38 7.97 14.19 21.15
C GLU A 38 9.10 15.03 21.78
N SER A 39 9.67 15.99 21.03
CA SER A 39 10.76 16.85 21.54
C SER A 39 10.34 17.86 22.63
N GLY A 40 9.05 17.94 22.98
CA GLY A 40 8.50 18.86 23.97
C GLY A 40 7.65 18.23 25.08
N VAL A 41 7.57 16.90 25.18
CA VAL A 41 6.68 16.20 26.12
C VAL A 41 7.36 16.02 27.49
N GLY A 42 6.65 16.37 28.56
CA GLY A 42 7.19 16.43 29.93
C GLY A 42 6.69 15.35 30.90
N ASP A 43 5.74 14.49 30.50
CA ASP A 43 5.20 13.41 31.33
C ASP A 43 5.22 12.06 30.58
N PHE A 44 5.48 10.98 31.31
CA PHE A 44 5.74 9.63 30.79
C PHE A 44 4.51 8.97 30.15
N GLU A 45 3.29 9.30 30.61
CA GLU A 45 2.06 8.74 30.05
C GLU A 45 1.75 9.29 28.65
N ASP A 46 2.04 10.57 28.40
CA ASP A 46 1.90 11.21 27.09
C ASP A 46 2.94 10.66 26.10
N GLU A 47 4.17 10.43 26.57
CA GLU A 47 5.25 9.82 25.77
C GLU A 47 4.89 8.39 25.34
N ALA A 48 4.41 7.55 26.26
CA ALA A 48 4.01 6.17 25.94
C ALA A 48 2.86 6.10 24.92
N SER A 49 1.90 7.02 25.02
CA SER A 49 0.77 7.12 24.09
C SER A 49 1.23 7.52 22.69
N LEU A 50 2.12 8.51 22.58
CA LEU A 50 2.69 8.97 21.30
C LEU A 50 3.53 7.88 20.61
N ILE A 51 4.30 7.12 21.38
CA ILE A 51 5.09 5.99 20.86
C ILE A 51 4.16 4.93 20.28
N SER A 52 3.10 4.57 21.01
CA SER A 52 2.13 3.55 20.58
C SER A 52 1.41 3.96 19.29
N GLU A 53 1.02 5.23 19.18
CA GLU A 53 0.40 5.80 17.97
C GLU A 53 1.38 5.72 16.77
N ARG A 54 2.65 6.12 16.98
CA ARG A 54 3.68 6.02 15.93
C ARG A 54 3.91 4.58 15.49
N GLU A 55 3.99 3.62 16.42
CA GLU A 55 4.16 2.21 16.09
C GLU A 55 3.01 1.72 15.19
N ALA A 56 1.78 2.13 15.49
CA ALA A 56 0.62 1.83 14.65
C ALA A 56 0.72 2.45 13.24
N GLU A 57 1.17 3.70 13.12
CA GLU A 57 1.38 4.38 11.83
C GLU A 57 2.48 3.70 10.98
N ILE A 58 3.57 3.26 11.60
CA ILE A 58 4.66 2.53 10.94
C ILE A 58 4.15 1.19 10.41
N ASP A 59 3.42 0.46 11.25
CA ASP A 59 2.81 -0.81 10.88
C ASP A 59 1.83 -0.67 9.70
N GLU A 60 1.02 0.39 9.70
CA GLU A 60 0.13 0.71 8.59
C GLU A 60 0.92 1.02 7.32
N ASN A 61 1.98 1.83 7.41
CA ASN A 61 2.86 2.14 6.28
C ASN A 61 3.48 0.88 5.66
N ASP A 62 3.90 -0.08 6.49
CA ASP A 62 4.48 -1.34 6.01
C ASP A 62 3.43 -2.23 5.31
N ARG A 63 2.18 -2.22 5.77
CA ARG A 63 1.07 -2.90 5.08
C ARG A 63 0.81 -2.26 3.72
N ASP A 64 0.77 -0.93 3.66
CA ASP A 64 0.56 -0.18 2.41
C ASP A 64 1.65 -0.46 1.38
N ARG A 65 2.92 -0.53 1.81
CA ARG A 65 4.03 -0.84 0.90
C ARG A 65 3.93 -2.25 0.33
N LYS A 66 3.45 -3.22 1.12
CA LYS A 66 3.19 -4.59 0.65
C LYS A 66 2.02 -4.62 -0.34
N GLU A 67 0.96 -3.86 -0.08
CA GLU A 67 -0.18 -3.71 -1.00
C GLU A 67 0.26 -3.08 -2.33
N LEU A 68 1.04 -1.99 -2.27
CA LEU A 68 1.61 -1.34 -3.45
C LEU A 68 2.41 -2.32 -4.31
N ALA A 69 3.30 -3.10 -3.70
CA ALA A 69 4.11 -4.10 -4.41
C ALA A 69 3.25 -5.17 -5.11
N GLN A 70 2.10 -5.54 -4.52
CA GLN A 70 1.16 -6.47 -5.15
C GLN A 70 0.47 -5.85 -6.37
N VAL A 71 0.08 -4.57 -6.27
CA VAL A 71 -0.52 -3.82 -7.39
C VAL A 71 0.48 -3.62 -8.53
N GLU A 72 1.71 -3.26 -8.22
CA GLU A 72 2.79 -3.13 -9.22
C GLU A 72 3.06 -4.45 -9.94
N ARG A 73 3.15 -5.55 -9.20
CA ARG A 73 3.29 -6.89 -9.78
C ARG A 73 2.09 -7.26 -10.66
N ALA A 74 0.87 -6.91 -10.26
CA ALA A 74 -0.32 -7.14 -11.07
C ALA A 74 -0.26 -6.36 -12.40
N LEU A 75 0.19 -5.10 -12.37
CA LEU A 75 0.40 -4.27 -13.56
C LEU A 75 1.49 -4.83 -14.47
N GLU A 76 2.63 -5.24 -13.92
CA GLU A 76 3.71 -5.91 -14.67
C GLU A 76 3.17 -7.16 -15.38
N ARG A 77 2.39 -7.99 -14.69
CA ARG A 77 1.80 -9.18 -15.31
C ARG A 77 0.81 -8.85 -16.43
N ILE A 78 0.14 -7.70 -16.38
CA ILE A 78 -0.68 -7.21 -17.50
C ILE A 78 0.22 -6.89 -18.71
N GLU A 79 1.34 -6.19 -18.49
CA GLU A 79 2.30 -5.86 -19.56
C GLU A 79 2.93 -7.10 -20.20
N HIS A 80 3.24 -8.11 -19.39
CA HIS A 80 3.74 -9.40 -19.87
C HIS A 80 2.65 -10.32 -20.45
N GLY A 81 1.37 -9.92 -20.42
CA GLY A 81 0.26 -10.73 -20.94
C GLY A 81 -0.04 -12.00 -20.12
N THR A 82 0.45 -12.08 -18.88
CA THR A 82 0.25 -13.24 -17.98
C THR A 82 -0.78 -12.98 -16.89
N TYR A 83 -1.42 -11.81 -16.88
CA TYR A 83 -2.45 -11.45 -15.93
C TYR A 83 -3.67 -12.38 -16.03
N GLY A 84 -4.21 -12.78 -14.87
CA GLY A 84 -5.32 -13.72 -14.81
C GLY A 84 -4.90 -15.19 -15.00
N LEU A 85 -3.62 -15.53 -14.94
CA LEU A 85 -3.14 -16.92 -14.87
C LEU A 85 -2.67 -17.27 -13.45
N SER A 86 -2.91 -18.49 -12.99
CA SER A 86 -2.35 -18.99 -11.74
C SER A 86 -0.83 -19.17 -11.90
N GLU A 87 -0.04 -18.64 -10.97
CA GLU A 87 1.43 -18.77 -11.01
C GLU A 87 1.89 -20.19 -10.71
N VAL A 88 1.07 -20.97 -10.00
CA VAL A 88 1.38 -22.37 -9.64
C VAL A 88 0.98 -23.32 -10.77
N SER A 89 -0.20 -23.13 -11.35
CA SER A 89 -0.77 -24.10 -12.29
C SER A 89 -0.81 -23.64 -13.74
N GLY A 90 -0.55 -22.36 -14.02
CA GLY A 90 -0.70 -21.74 -15.34
C GLY A 90 -2.16 -21.64 -15.82
N LYS A 91 -3.13 -22.13 -15.04
CA LYS A 91 -4.54 -22.14 -15.43
C LYS A 91 -5.16 -20.75 -15.30
N PRO A 92 -6.15 -20.39 -16.13
CA PRO A 92 -6.90 -19.14 -15.97
C PRO A 92 -7.55 -19.05 -14.58
N ILE A 93 -7.41 -17.88 -13.96
CA ILE A 93 -8.10 -17.50 -12.73
C ILE A 93 -9.54 -17.12 -13.12
N PRO A 94 -10.57 -17.68 -12.47
CA PRO A 94 -11.96 -17.31 -12.72
C PRO A 94 -12.17 -15.81 -12.42
N ILE A 95 -12.89 -15.14 -13.31
CA ILE A 95 -13.35 -13.74 -13.18
C ILE A 95 -14.78 -13.68 -12.68
#